data_AF-A0A1Y3Q3M9-F1
#
_entry.id   AF-A0A1Y3Q3M9-F1
#
_cell.length_a   1.000
_cell.length_b   1.000
_cell.length_c   1.000
_cell.angle_alpha   90.00
_cell.angle_beta   90.00
_cell.angle_gamma   90.00
#
_symmetry.space_group_name_H-M   'P 1'
#
loop_
_entity.id
_entity.type
_entity.pdbx_description
1 polymer ?
#
loop_
_entity_poly.entity_id
_entity_poly.type
_entity_poly.pdbx_seq_one_letter_code
_entity_poly.pdbx_strand_id
1 'polypeptide(L)'
;MHRIRSCDRRVRVWLAVLFAMGAALIGAVWASPNVEALQFPMPSLDELSVRADIVFVGTVTGRTAEGEADRRYTFRVDIPIKGGLDRKSEMTALVPREDGQGELDKGSTYLVLLRRTEVGGHAIAGGSLGCIKLKNGRAESSYFSQEEVDRYLARYGLKVKTIYERLVPEDGPSARRPTVREATKPAVLWSGGLALAVLLSWLFTRAIRRRRYRA
;
A
#
# COMPACT_ATOMS: atom_id res chain seq x y z
N MET A 1 34.40 -64.78 31.29
CA MET A 1 34.17 -63.36 31.64
C MET A 1 34.67 -62.49 30.49
N HIS A 2 33.79 -61.97 29.62
CA HIS A 2 34.19 -60.98 28.60
C HIS A 2 33.38 -59.69 28.78
N ARG A 3 34.08 -58.62 29.19
CA ARG A 3 33.53 -57.25 29.30
C ARG A 3 33.56 -56.61 27.92
N ILE A 4 32.39 -56.43 27.31
CA ILE A 4 32.19 -55.50 26.19
C ILE A 4 31.78 -54.15 26.80
N ARG A 5 32.75 -53.25 27.03
CA ARG A 5 32.48 -51.89 27.51
C ARG A 5 33.52 -50.93 26.94
N SER A 6 33.20 -50.34 25.78
CA SER A 6 33.80 -49.07 25.34
C SER A 6 33.22 -48.50 24.04
N CYS A 7 32.32 -49.19 23.32
CA CYS A 7 31.75 -48.65 22.07
C CYS A 7 30.61 -47.64 22.27
N ASP A 8 29.92 -47.70 23.40
CA ASP A 8 28.64 -46.99 23.60
C ASP A 8 28.82 -45.47 23.80
N ARG A 9 29.93 -45.03 24.40
CA ARG A 9 30.13 -43.60 24.73
C ARG A 9 30.50 -42.76 23.52
N ARG A 10 31.29 -43.29 22.57
CA ARG A 10 31.68 -42.56 21.35
C ARG A 10 30.50 -42.40 20.41
N VAL A 11 29.67 -43.43 20.25
CA VAL A 11 28.48 -43.38 19.39
C VAL A 11 27.49 -42.33 19.89
N ARG A 12 27.26 -42.23 21.20
CA ARG A 12 26.39 -41.20 21.79
C ARG A 12 26.90 -39.77 21.58
N VAL A 13 28.22 -39.56 21.63
CA VAL A 13 28.82 -38.23 21.38
C VAL A 13 28.66 -37.83 19.92
N TRP A 14 28.91 -38.73 18.97
CA TRP A 14 28.71 -38.46 17.55
C TRP A 14 27.24 -38.17 17.21
N LEU A 15 26.31 -38.91 17.83
CA LEU A 15 24.88 -38.68 17.64
C LEU A 15 24.43 -37.32 18.20
N ALA A 16 24.96 -36.92 19.36
CA ALA A 16 24.69 -35.60 19.95
C ALA A 16 25.26 -34.45 19.10
N VAL A 17 26.45 -34.62 18.53
CA VAL A 17 27.06 -33.63 17.62
C VAL A 17 26.24 -33.50 16.34
N LEU A 18 25.81 -34.62 15.74
CA LEU A 18 24.94 -34.60 14.56
C LEU A 18 23.58 -33.93 14.85
N PHE A 19 23.00 -34.19 16.02
CA PHE A 19 21.76 -33.54 16.44
C PHE A 19 21.93 -32.03 16.66
N ALA A 20 23.02 -31.61 17.30
CA ALA A 20 23.32 -30.19 17.51
C ALA A 20 23.58 -29.48 16.18
N MET A 21 24.29 -30.13 15.25
CA MET A 21 24.55 -29.57 13.92
C MET A 21 23.28 -29.49 13.07
N GLY A 22 22.41 -30.50 13.15
CA GLY A 22 21.09 -30.49 12.53
C GLY A 22 20.17 -29.41 13.12
N ALA A 23 20.14 -29.26 14.44
CA ALA A 23 19.38 -28.21 15.11
C ALA A 23 19.91 -26.80 14.79
N ALA A 24 21.23 -26.63 14.63
CA ALA A 24 21.83 -25.38 14.19
C ALA A 24 21.51 -25.05 12.73
N LEU A 25 21.50 -26.06 11.84
CA LEU A 25 21.11 -25.88 10.44
C LEU A 25 19.62 -25.57 10.29
N ILE A 26 18.75 -26.27 11.03
CA ILE A 26 17.32 -25.96 11.07
C ILE A 26 17.11 -24.57 11.70
N GLY A 27 17.79 -24.26 12.80
CA GLY A 27 17.77 -22.93 13.40
C GLY A 27 18.21 -21.84 12.44
N ALA A 28 19.22 -22.09 11.60
CA ALA A 28 19.67 -21.15 10.57
C ALA A 28 18.64 -21.00 9.43
N VAL A 29 18.01 -22.09 8.98
CA VAL A 29 16.93 -22.05 7.97
C VAL A 29 15.71 -21.28 8.50
N TRP A 30 15.37 -21.43 9.78
CA TRP A 30 14.23 -20.76 10.40
C TRP A 30 14.56 -19.34 10.91
N ALA A 31 15.83 -19.01 11.15
CA ALA A 31 16.30 -17.65 11.45
C ALA A 31 16.55 -16.81 10.18
N SER A 32 16.53 -17.43 9.01
CA SER A 32 16.75 -16.78 7.71
C SER A 32 15.51 -16.35 6.90
N PRO A 33 14.26 -16.23 7.40
CA PRO A 33 13.24 -15.54 6.62
C PRO A 33 13.49 -14.02 6.53
N ASN A 34 14.46 -13.48 7.30
CA ASN A 34 14.76 -12.04 7.38
C ASN A 34 16.09 -11.61 6.74
N VAL A 35 16.89 -12.51 6.15
CA VAL A 35 18.26 -12.17 5.68
C VAL A 35 18.40 -12.13 4.15
N GLU A 36 17.40 -12.55 3.38
CA GLU A 36 17.43 -12.46 1.92
C GLU A 36 16.22 -11.73 1.34
N ALA A 37 15.90 -10.57 1.90
CA ALA A 37 15.62 -9.47 1.00
C ALA A 37 16.98 -9.01 0.47
N LEU A 38 17.51 -9.66 -0.58
CA LEU A 38 18.43 -8.96 -1.47
C LEU A 38 17.72 -7.65 -1.79
N GLN A 39 18.19 -6.55 -1.21
CA GLN A 39 17.75 -5.21 -1.54
C GLN A 39 18.21 -4.95 -2.98
N PHE A 40 17.51 -5.55 -3.93
CA PHE A 40 17.55 -5.05 -5.29
C PHE A 40 17.10 -3.60 -5.20
N PRO A 41 17.94 -2.65 -5.63
CA PRO A 41 17.56 -1.24 -5.57
C PRO A 41 16.25 -1.12 -6.34
N MET A 42 15.22 -0.71 -5.61
CA MET A 42 13.92 -0.50 -6.17
C MET A 42 14.04 0.57 -7.26
N PRO A 43 13.56 0.32 -8.49
CA PRO A 43 13.71 1.29 -9.57
C PRO A 43 12.98 2.58 -9.22
N SER A 44 13.59 3.72 -9.48
CA SER A 44 12.93 5.02 -9.35
C SER A 44 11.72 5.11 -10.28
N LEU A 45 10.76 5.98 -9.97
CA LEU A 45 9.59 6.20 -10.83
C LEU A 45 10.00 6.62 -12.25
N ASP A 46 11.10 7.38 -12.36
CA ASP A 46 11.72 7.76 -13.62
C ASP A 46 12.19 6.54 -14.41
N GLU A 47 12.98 5.65 -13.79
CA GLU A 47 13.44 4.42 -14.43
C GLU A 47 12.27 3.52 -14.86
N LEU A 48 11.25 3.42 -14.00
CA LEU A 48 10.04 2.66 -14.30
C LEU A 48 9.29 3.25 -15.51
N SER A 49 9.22 4.58 -15.60
CA SER A 49 8.59 5.28 -16.73
C SER A 49 9.34 5.13 -18.05
N VAL A 50 10.67 5.01 -18.00
CA VAL A 50 11.50 4.75 -19.19
C VAL A 50 11.16 3.36 -19.74
N ARG A 51 11.04 2.36 -18.85
CA ARG A 51 10.71 0.98 -19.19
C ARG A 51 9.24 0.75 -19.55
N ALA A 52 8.35 1.66 -19.14
CA ALA A 52 6.94 1.61 -19.48
C ALA A 52 6.70 2.07 -20.93
N ASP A 53 5.90 1.32 -21.69
CA ASP A 53 5.51 1.71 -23.05
C ASP A 53 4.43 2.81 -23.04
N ILE A 54 3.57 2.76 -22.02
CA ILE A 54 2.39 3.61 -21.90
C ILE A 54 2.34 4.17 -20.47
N VAL A 55 2.06 5.46 -20.34
CA VAL A 55 1.86 6.11 -19.05
C VAL A 55 0.66 7.06 -19.14
N PHE A 56 -0.23 7.00 -18.16
CA PHE A 56 -1.38 7.91 -18.08
C PHE A 56 -1.89 8.05 -16.65
N VAL A 57 -2.66 9.10 -16.42
CA VAL A 57 -3.56 9.20 -15.27
C VAL A 57 -4.93 8.72 -15.71
N GLY A 58 -5.51 7.78 -14.98
CA GLY A 58 -6.80 7.20 -15.33
C GLY A 58 -7.59 6.70 -14.14
N THR A 59 -8.88 6.53 -14.36
CA THR A 59 -9.83 6.09 -13.35
C THR A 59 -10.24 4.64 -13.61
N VAL A 60 -10.26 3.82 -12.55
CA VAL A 60 -10.67 2.41 -12.67
C VAL A 60 -12.17 2.33 -12.93
N THR A 61 -12.58 1.80 -14.08
CA THR A 61 -14.00 1.66 -14.47
C THR A 61 -14.52 0.25 -14.27
N GLY A 62 -13.66 -0.76 -14.38
CA GLY A 62 -14.06 -2.15 -14.36
C GLY A 62 -12.95 -3.09 -13.92
N ARG A 63 -13.36 -4.33 -13.62
CA ARG A 63 -12.48 -5.44 -13.29
C ARG A 63 -13.05 -6.72 -13.89
N THR A 64 -12.19 -7.50 -14.52
CA THR A 64 -12.46 -8.86 -14.97
C THR A 64 -11.43 -9.78 -14.33
N ALA A 65 -11.88 -10.86 -13.70
CA ALA A 65 -10.98 -11.86 -13.16
C ALA A 65 -10.37 -12.68 -14.32
N GLU A 66 -9.06 -12.93 -14.27
CA GLU A 66 -8.35 -13.72 -15.27
C GLU A 66 -7.47 -14.75 -14.54
N GLY A 67 -8.08 -15.88 -14.15
CA GLY A 67 -7.43 -16.91 -13.33
C GLY A 67 -7.41 -16.60 -11.83
N GLU A 68 -6.68 -17.41 -11.06
CA GLU A 68 -6.60 -17.29 -9.59
C GLU A 68 -5.60 -16.21 -9.12
N ALA A 69 -4.52 -15.97 -9.89
CA ALA A 69 -3.39 -15.12 -9.49
C ALA A 69 -3.43 -13.70 -10.08
N ASP A 70 -4.12 -13.51 -11.21
CA ASP A 70 -4.09 -12.24 -11.94
C ASP A 70 -5.47 -11.63 -12.12
N ARG A 71 -5.53 -10.30 -12.14
CA ARG A 71 -6.76 -9.55 -12.36
C ARG A 71 -6.55 -8.53 -13.45
N ARG A 72 -7.48 -8.49 -14.40
CA ARG A 72 -7.50 -7.49 -15.45
C ARG A 72 -8.38 -6.33 -15.00
N TYR A 73 -7.81 -5.14 -14.97
CA TYR A 73 -8.51 -3.91 -14.65
C TYR A 73 -8.71 -3.08 -15.92
N THR A 74 -9.89 -2.46 -16.03
CA THR A 74 -10.21 -1.49 -17.08
C THR A 74 -10.07 -0.10 -16.50
N PHE A 75 -9.33 0.75 -17.20
CA PHE A 75 -9.08 2.13 -16.86
C PHE A 75 -9.65 3.02 -17.97
N ARG A 76 -10.32 4.11 -17.57
CA ARG A 76 -10.58 5.22 -18.47
C ARG A 76 -9.42 6.20 -18.38
N VAL A 77 -8.79 6.50 -19.52
CA VAL A 77 -7.67 7.43 -19.61
C VAL A 77 -8.19 8.86 -19.43
N ASP A 78 -7.80 9.52 -18.34
CA ASP A 78 -8.23 10.89 -18.06
C ASP A 78 -7.19 11.91 -18.54
N ILE A 79 -5.90 11.60 -18.40
CA ILE A 79 -4.76 12.40 -18.88
C ILE A 79 -3.69 11.47 -19.47
N PRO A 80 -3.51 11.43 -20.79
CA PRO A 80 -2.42 10.67 -21.40
C PRO A 80 -1.07 11.38 -21.16
N ILE A 81 -0.02 10.61 -20.86
CA ILE A 81 1.34 11.13 -20.62
C ILE A 81 2.32 10.56 -21.65
N LYS A 82 2.32 9.24 -21.86
CA LYS A 82 3.20 8.51 -22.79
C LYS A 82 2.40 7.43 -23.51
N GLY A 83 2.77 7.14 -24.77
CA GLY A 83 2.20 6.03 -25.54
C GLY A 83 1.09 6.41 -26.54
N GLY A 84 0.87 7.70 -26.78
CA GLY A 84 -0.04 8.17 -27.84
C GLY A 84 -1.51 7.84 -27.61
N LEU A 85 -1.95 7.80 -26.35
CA LEU A 85 -3.34 7.50 -25.99
C LEU A 85 -4.24 8.73 -26.16
N ASP A 86 -5.47 8.49 -26.62
CA ASP A 86 -6.52 9.51 -26.63
C ASP A 86 -7.16 9.68 -25.26
N ARG A 87 -7.57 10.91 -24.94
CA ARG A 87 -8.34 11.19 -23.73
C ARG A 87 -9.70 10.48 -23.79
N LYS A 88 -10.13 9.91 -22.66
CA LYS A 88 -11.33 9.07 -22.49
C LYS A 88 -11.29 7.72 -23.20
N SER A 89 -10.15 7.31 -23.78
CA SER A 89 -9.96 5.94 -24.24
C SER A 89 -10.02 4.96 -23.06
N GLU A 90 -10.44 3.73 -23.33
CA GLU A 90 -10.38 2.65 -22.36
C GLU A 90 -9.12 1.82 -22.57
N MET A 91 -8.45 1.49 -21.48
CA MET A 91 -7.27 0.63 -21.46
C MET A 91 -7.46 -0.49 -20.46
N THR A 92 -7.09 -1.71 -20.86
CA THR A 92 -7.07 -2.86 -19.97
C THR A 92 -5.64 -3.22 -19.62
N ALA A 93 -5.40 -3.54 -18.35
CA ALA A 93 -4.10 -4.01 -17.90
C ALA A 93 -4.23 -5.12 -16.86
N LEU A 94 -3.30 -6.06 -16.95
CA LEU A 94 -3.13 -7.13 -15.97
C LEU A 94 -2.35 -6.59 -14.76
N VAL A 95 -2.95 -6.75 -13.58
CA VAL A 95 -2.40 -6.34 -12.29
C VAL A 95 -2.16 -7.62 -11.49
N PRO A 96 -0.90 -7.93 -11.13
CA PRO A 96 -0.59 -9.11 -10.33
C PRO A 96 -1.15 -8.96 -8.92
N ARG A 97 -1.65 -10.06 -8.35
CA ARG A 97 -2.12 -10.08 -6.96
C ARG A 97 -0.94 -10.36 -6.04
N GLU A 98 -0.28 -9.30 -5.55
CA GLU A 98 0.72 -9.45 -4.49
C GLU A 98 0.04 -9.59 -3.13
N ASP A 99 0.49 -10.57 -2.34
CA ASP A 99 -0.01 -10.80 -0.99
C ASP A 99 0.18 -9.55 -0.13
N GLY A 100 -0.94 -8.97 0.33
CA GLY A 100 -0.95 -7.75 1.15
C GLY A 100 -1.17 -6.45 0.39
N GLN A 101 -1.17 -6.48 -0.95
CA GLN A 101 -1.64 -5.32 -1.72
C GLN A 101 -3.13 -5.35 -1.98
N GLY A 102 -3.78 -4.23 -1.64
CA GLY A 102 -5.20 -4.03 -1.82
C GLY A 102 -5.61 -4.07 -3.30
N GLU A 103 -6.85 -4.48 -3.53
CA GLU A 103 -7.47 -4.39 -4.85
C GLU A 103 -7.54 -2.93 -5.30
N LEU A 104 -7.42 -2.67 -6.62
CA LEU A 104 -7.63 -1.31 -7.11
C LEU A 104 -9.11 -0.91 -6.92
N ASP A 105 -9.31 0.21 -6.23
CA ASP A 105 -10.63 0.76 -5.96
C ASP A 105 -11.31 1.28 -7.24
N LYS A 106 -12.49 0.73 -7.54
CA LYS A 106 -13.35 1.22 -8.64
C LYS A 106 -13.71 2.69 -8.40
N GLY A 107 -13.62 3.50 -9.46
CA GLY A 107 -13.90 4.95 -9.42
C GLY A 107 -12.77 5.79 -8.84
N SER A 108 -11.69 5.18 -8.34
CA SER A 108 -10.50 5.92 -7.91
C SER A 108 -9.56 6.19 -9.08
N THR A 109 -8.84 7.30 -8.98
CA THR A 109 -7.86 7.75 -9.98
C THR A 109 -6.46 7.27 -9.60
N TYR A 110 -5.70 6.82 -10.59
CA TYR A 110 -4.34 6.30 -10.45
C TYR A 110 -3.44 6.90 -11.53
N LEU A 111 -2.16 7.10 -11.19
CA LEU A 111 -1.08 7.15 -12.17
C LEU A 111 -0.72 5.70 -12.53
N VAL A 112 -0.82 5.37 -13.81
CA VAL A 112 -0.68 4.01 -14.34
C VAL A 112 0.45 3.98 -15.35
N LEU A 113 1.41 3.08 -15.11
CA LEU A 113 2.55 2.79 -15.98
C LEU A 113 2.39 1.35 -16.48
N LEU A 114 2.27 1.19 -17.80
CA LEU A 114 2.06 -0.09 -18.45
C LEU A 114 3.25 -0.48 -19.32
N ARG A 115 3.54 -1.78 -19.34
CA ARG A 115 4.40 -2.42 -20.32
C ARG A 115 3.58 -3.34 -21.21
N ARG A 116 3.96 -3.47 -22.48
CA ARG A 116 3.41 -4.48 -23.38
C ARG A 116 3.88 -5.86 -22.95
N THR A 117 2.98 -6.83 -22.99
CA THR A 117 3.30 -8.24 -22.73
C THR A 117 3.61 -8.97 -24.03
N GLU A 118 4.41 -10.03 -23.95
CA GLU A 118 4.78 -10.87 -25.10
C GLU A 118 3.57 -11.53 -25.77
N VAL A 119 2.51 -11.79 -24.99
CA VAL A 119 1.28 -12.48 -25.44
C VAL A 119 0.27 -11.51 -26.08
N GLY A 120 0.62 -10.24 -26.26
CA GLY A 120 -0.30 -9.23 -26.80
C GLY A 120 -1.26 -8.74 -25.73
N GLY A 121 -0.87 -7.70 -25.02
CA GLY A 121 -1.64 -7.11 -23.94
C GLY A 121 -0.80 -6.11 -23.15
N HIS A 122 -1.35 -5.62 -22.05
CA HIS A 122 -0.65 -4.70 -21.17
C HIS A 122 -0.64 -5.24 -19.75
N ALA A 123 0.50 -5.12 -19.09
CA ALA A 123 0.67 -5.41 -17.68
C ALA A 123 1.23 -4.17 -16.99
N ILE A 124 1.01 -4.06 -15.68
CA ILE A 124 1.61 -2.96 -14.90
C ILE A 124 3.14 -3.11 -14.93
N ALA A 125 3.83 -2.01 -15.23
CA ALA A 125 5.29 -1.95 -15.23
C ALA A 125 5.82 -2.16 -13.81
N GLY A 126 6.78 -3.08 -13.65
CA GLY A 126 7.36 -3.39 -12.35
C GLY A 126 6.42 -4.15 -11.40
N GLY A 127 5.38 -4.82 -11.93
CA GLY A 127 4.42 -5.52 -11.08
C GLY A 127 3.46 -4.52 -10.45
N SER A 128 3.39 -4.45 -9.13
CA SER A 128 2.50 -3.51 -8.44
C SER A 128 2.94 -2.05 -8.46
N LEU A 129 4.24 -1.81 -8.72
CA LEU A 129 4.89 -0.50 -8.59
C LEU A 129 4.31 0.54 -9.55
N GLY A 130 3.96 0.12 -10.75
CA GLY A 130 3.46 0.99 -11.81
C GLY A 130 2.01 1.48 -11.59
N CYS A 131 1.39 1.22 -10.44
CA CYS A 131 0.06 1.72 -10.12
C CYS A 131 0.09 2.53 -8.82
N ILE A 132 -0.06 3.85 -8.94
CA ILE A 132 0.04 4.79 -7.81
C ILE A 132 -1.30 5.49 -7.66
N LYS A 133 -1.95 5.31 -6.51
CA LYS A 133 -3.26 5.90 -6.26
C LYS A 133 -3.14 7.39 -6.01
N LEU A 134 -3.97 8.18 -6.67
CA LEU A 134 -4.03 9.63 -6.51
C LEU A 134 -5.33 9.99 -5.80
N LYS A 135 -5.24 10.44 -4.55
CA LYS A 135 -6.41 10.73 -3.71
C LYS A 135 -6.20 12.02 -2.92
N ASN A 136 -7.20 12.89 -2.92
CA ASN A 136 -7.20 14.15 -2.14
C ASN A 136 -5.95 15.01 -2.37
N GLY A 137 -5.46 15.07 -3.62
CA GLY A 137 -4.24 15.80 -3.96
C GLY A 137 -2.94 15.16 -3.44
N ARG A 138 -2.98 13.91 -3.00
CA ARG A 138 -1.83 13.13 -2.53
C ARG A 138 -1.64 11.84 -3.32
N ALA A 139 -0.40 11.38 -3.39
CA ALA A 139 -0.04 10.08 -3.92
C ALA A 139 -0.02 9.06 -2.77
N GLU A 140 -0.90 8.07 -2.83
CA GLU A 140 -0.92 6.93 -1.90
C GLU A 140 -0.14 5.77 -2.54
N SER A 141 1.10 5.56 -2.10
CA SER A 141 1.98 4.47 -2.53
C SER A 141 2.85 4.00 -1.37
N SER A 142 3.08 2.69 -1.27
CA SER A 142 4.05 2.10 -0.33
C SER A 142 5.50 2.20 -0.82
N TYR A 143 5.70 2.67 -2.05
CA TYR A 143 6.94 2.51 -2.80
C TYR A 143 7.60 3.82 -3.19
N PHE A 144 6.79 4.82 -3.55
CA PHE A 144 7.27 6.13 -3.99
C PHE A 144 6.78 7.20 -3.03
N SER A 145 7.65 8.16 -2.72
CA SER A 145 7.25 9.30 -1.89
C SER A 145 6.38 10.27 -2.69
N GLN A 146 5.58 11.08 -1.99
CA GLN A 146 4.79 12.15 -2.59
C GLN A 146 5.67 13.07 -3.45
N GLU A 147 6.85 13.44 -2.97
CA GLU A 147 7.78 14.34 -3.66
C GLU A 147 8.32 13.73 -4.96
N GLU A 148 8.54 12.42 -4.99
CA GLU A 148 8.98 11.72 -6.19
C GLU A 148 7.89 11.73 -7.26
N VAL A 149 6.65 11.43 -6.86
CA VAL A 149 5.49 11.45 -7.77
C VAL A 149 5.20 12.87 -8.26
N ASP A 150 5.23 13.87 -7.37
CA ASP A 150 5.04 15.27 -7.74
C ASP A 150 6.14 15.77 -8.69
N ARG A 151 7.41 15.39 -8.44
CA ARG A 151 8.54 15.73 -9.32
C ARG A 151 8.37 15.10 -10.70
N TYR A 152 7.95 13.83 -10.75
CA TYR A 152 7.70 13.13 -12.01
C TYR A 152 6.59 13.81 -12.81
N LEU A 153 5.42 14.05 -12.19
CA LEU A 153 4.28 14.68 -12.84
C LEU A 153 4.55 16.13 -13.25
N ALA A 154 5.36 16.87 -12.49
CA ALA A 154 5.73 18.24 -12.81
C ALA A 154 6.48 18.37 -14.14
N ARG A 155 7.24 17.35 -14.56
CA ARG A 155 7.92 17.32 -15.88
C ARG A 155 6.93 17.35 -17.04
N TYR A 156 5.72 16.86 -16.81
CA TYR A 156 4.63 16.88 -17.77
C TYR A 156 3.65 18.05 -17.54
N GLY A 157 4.03 19.02 -16.71
CA GLY A 157 3.19 20.18 -16.38
C GLY A 157 2.00 19.85 -15.46
N LEU A 158 2.02 18.70 -14.79
CA LEU A 158 0.94 18.22 -13.93
C LEU A 158 1.31 18.35 -12.45
N LYS A 159 0.31 18.59 -11.60
CA LYS A 159 0.45 18.50 -10.13
C LYS A 159 -0.65 17.61 -9.57
N VAL A 160 -0.34 16.75 -8.61
CA VAL A 160 -1.34 15.81 -8.05
C VAL A 160 -2.57 16.56 -7.51
N LYS A 161 -2.35 17.70 -6.84
CA LYS A 161 -3.43 18.59 -6.39
C LYS A 161 -4.34 19.06 -7.53
N THR A 162 -3.76 19.52 -8.63
CA THR A 162 -4.53 20.01 -9.80
C THR A 162 -5.21 18.89 -10.57
N ILE A 163 -4.64 17.68 -10.57
CA ILE A 163 -5.26 16.50 -11.17
C ILE A 163 -6.55 16.17 -10.40
N TYR A 164 -6.49 16.16 -9.07
CA TYR A 164 -7.67 15.96 -8.23
C TYR A 164 -8.75 17.02 -8.51
N GLU A 165 -8.39 18.30 -8.47
CA GLU A 165 -9.32 19.41 -8.74
C GLU A 165 -9.95 19.34 -10.14
N ARG A 166 -9.22 18.84 -11.14
CA ARG A 166 -9.70 18.72 -12.53
C ARG A 166 -10.56 17.48 -12.79
N LEU A 167 -10.39 16.42 -12.00
CA LEU A 167 -11.05 15.12 -12.20
C LEU A 167 -12.23 14.89 -11.26
N VAL A 168 -12.33 15.65 -10.17
CA VAL A 168 -13.58 15.76 -9.40
C VAL A 168 -14.59 16.56 -10.24
N PRO A 169 -15.77 16.02 -10.55
CA PRO A 169 -16.83 16.80 -11.17
C PRO A 169 -17.19 17.99 -10.27
N GLU A 170 -17.31 19.19 -10.85
CA GLU A 170 -18.02 20.32 -10.23
C GLU A 170 -19.53 20.01 -10.12
N ASP A 171 -19.91 18.96 -9.40
CA ASP A 171 -21.30 18.78 -8.97
C ASP A 171 -21.46 19.42 -7.58
N GLY A 172 -21.42 20.74 -7.58
CA GLY A 172 -21.77 21.61 -6.47
C GLY A 172 -22.04 23.00 -7.04
N PRO A 173 -23.26 23.55 -6.92
CA PRO A 173 -23.65 24.71 -7.71
C PRO A 173 -22.83 25.93 -7.29
N SER A 174 -22.29 26.63 -8.29
CA SER A 174 -22.03 28.06 -8.31
C SER A 174 -21.37 28.67 -7.06
N ALA A 175 -20.09 29.03 -7.23
CA ALA A 175 -19.45 30.20 -6.66
C ALA A 175 -20.39 31.17 -5.90
N ARG A 176 -20.55 30.97 -4.58
CA ARG A 176 -20.86 32.07 -3.69
C ARG A 176 -19.55 32.71 -3.26
N ARG A 177 -19.29 33.90 -3.80
CA ARG A 177 -18.34 34.86 -3.21
C ARG A 177 -18.57 34.90 -1.69
N PRO A 178 -17.51 34.86 -0.86
CA PRO A 178 -17.68 35.01 0.57
C PRO A 178 -18.06 36.46 0.87
N THR A 179 -19.36 36.75 0.94
CA THR A 179 -19.83 37.97 1.59
C THR A 179 -19.66 37.81 3.09
N VAL A 180 -18.92 38.75 3.67
CA VAL A 180 -18.68 38.95 5.11
C VAL A 180 -20.03 39.11 5.83
N ARG A 181 -20.74 38.02 6.15
CA ARG A 181 -21.89 38.07 7.07
C ARG A 181 -22.47 36.76 7.63
N GLU A 182 -21.77 35.63 7.55
CA GLU A 182 -22.20 34.41 8.25
C GLU A 182 -21.10 33.90 9.18
N ALA A 183 -20.64 34.77 10.07
CA ALA A 183 -19.86 34.40 11.24
C ALA A 183 -20.77 34.41 12.48
N THR A 184 -21.75 33.52 12.54
CA THR A 184 -22.42 33.20 13.82
C THR A 184 -23.25 31.92 13.70
N LYS A 185 -22.76 30.85 14.31
CA LYS A 185 -23.47 29.85 15.17
C LYS A 185 -22.83 28.45 15.06
N PRO A 186 -22.86 27.65 16.15
CA PRO A 186 -21.77 27.65 17.10
C PRO A 186 -21.08 26.29 17.19
N ALA A 187 -19.86 26.30 17.68
CA ALA A 187 -19.14 25.13 18.16
C ALA A 187 -19.91 24.48 19.32
N VAL A 188 -20.83 23.56 19.02
CA VAL A 188 -21.51 22.73 20.00
C VAL A 188 -21.48 21.29 19.51
N LEU A 189 -20.33 20.62 19.67
CA LEU A 189 -20.25 19.14 19.56
C LEU A 189 -18.99 18.52 20.18
N TRP A 190 -18.22 19.28 20.98
CA TRP A 190 -17.00 18.76 21.63
C TRP A 190 -16.98 18.84 23.16
N SER A 191 -17.96 19.49 23.80
CA SER A 191 -18.05 19.58 25.26
C SER A 191 -18.73 18.37 25.92
N GLY A 192 -19.53 17.59 25.18
CA GLY A 192 -20.23 16.41 25.71
C GLY A 192 -19.32 15.21 25.97
N GLY A 193 -18.30 14.99 25.11
CA GLY A 193 -17.39 13.85 25.24
C GLY A 193 -16.38 14.01 26.39
N LEU A 194 -15.89 15.23 26.63
CA LEU A 194 -14.95 15.51 27.71
C LEU A 194 -15.60 15.40 29.09
N ALA A 195 -16.85 15.84 29.25
CA ALA A 195 -17.57 15.71 30.50
C ALA A 195 -17.82 14.24 30.89
N LEU A 196 -18.12 13.38 29.90
CA LEU A 196 -18.31 11.95 30.10
C LEU A 196 -17.00 11.24 30.49
N ALA A 197 -15.88 11.61 29.86
CA ALA A 197 -14.57 11.04 30.16
C ALA A 197 -14.09 11.38 31.59
N VAL A 198 -14.33 12.61 32.04
CA VAL A 198 -13.99 13.03 33.42
C VAL A 198 -14.85 12.30 34.46
N LEU A 199 -16.15 12.12 34.19
CA LEU A 199 -17.07 11.39 35.08
C LEU A 199 -16.69 9.91 35.21
N LEU A 200 -16.33 9.26 34.11
CA LEU A 200 -15.87 7.87 34.10
C LEU A 200 -14.54 7.71 34.85
N SER A 201 -13.58 8.62 34.62
CA SER A 201 -12.29 8.60 35.32
C SER A 201 -12.45 8.81 36.84
N TRP A 202 -13.40 9.64 37.26
CA TRP A 202 -13.69 9.86 38.68
C TRP A 202 -14.39 8.66 39.34
N LEU A 203 -15.33 8.00 38.65
CA LEU A 203 -15.98 6.78 39.16
C LEU A 203 -14.98 5.63 39.33
N PHE A 204 -14.05 5.46 38.38
CA PHE A 204 -13.00 4.43 38.47
C PHE A 204 -12.04 4.68 39.64
N THR A 205 -11.59 5.91 39.85
CA THR A 205 -10.71 6.24 40.98
C THR A 205 -11.41 6.08 42.33
N ARG A 206 -12.71 6.37 42.42
CA ARG A 206 -13.49 6.18 43.65
C ARG A 206 -13.73 4.70 43.98
N ALA A 207 -13.96 3.85 42.98
CA ALA A 207 -14.15 2.41 43.17
C ALA A 207 -12.87 1.72 43.68
N ILE A 208 -11.70 2.12 43.16
CA ILE A 208 -10.41 1.56 43.59
C ILE A 208 -10.07 1.96 45.02
N ARG A 209 -10.35 3.20 45.44
CA ARG A 209 -10.14 3.62 46.85
C ARG A 209 -11.02 2.88 47.85
N ARG A 210 -12.28 2.56 47.50
CA ARG A 210 -13.16 1.81 48.41
C ARG A 210 -12.74 0.36 48.65
N ARG A 211 -11.96 -0.26 47.75
CA ARG A 211 -11.41 -1.61 47.96
C ARG A 211 -10.22 -1.66 48.94
N ARG A 212 -9.55 -0.53 49.19
CA ARG A 212 -8.40 -0.48 50.13
C ARG A 212 -8.78 -0.20 51.60
N TYR A 213 -10.05 0.03 51.90
CA TYR A 213 -10.53 0.30 53.27
C TYR A 213 -11.49 -0.78 53.80
N ARG A 214 -11.48 -1.98 53.19
CA ARG A 214 -12.18 -3.18 53.70
C ARG A 214 -11.25 -4.41 53.73
N ALA A 215 -9.95 -4.17 53.87
CA ALA A 215 -8.97 -5.17 54.28
C ALA A 215 -8.39 -4.72 55.62
#